data_AF-A0A1B8CYB2-F1
#
_entry.id   AF-A0A1B8CYB2-F1
#
_cell.length_a   1.000
_cell.length_b   1.000
_cell.length_c   1.000
_cell.angle_alpha   90.00
_cell.angle_beta   90.00
_cell.angle_gamma   90.00
#
_symmetry.space_group_name_H-M   'P 1'
#
loop_
_entity.id
_entity.type
_entity.pdbx_description
1 polymer ?
#
loop_
_entity_poly.entity_id
_entity_poly.type
_entity_poly.pdbx_seq_one_letter_code
_entity_poly.pdbx_strand_id
1 'polypeptide(L)' 'MARENLTEDQKRENHIKSEQKRRTLIKEGFEDLNELVPELRGGGFSKSAVLIMAADWLEEL' A
#
# COMPACT_ATOMS: atom_id res chain seq x y z
N MET A 1 1.87 -18.21 31.28
CA MET A 1 2.31 -16.83 31.55
C MET A 1 1.18 -15.90 31.14
N ALA A 2 0.67 -15.06 32.04
CA ALA A 2 -0.35 -14.07 31.67
C ALA A 2 0.28 -13.03 30.72
N ARG A 3 -0.40 -12.68 29.62
CA ARG A 3 0.03 -11.55 28.77
C ARG A 3 -0.09 -10.29 29.61
N GLU A 4 1.03 -9.63 29.86
CA GLU A 4 1.02 -8.28 30.42
C GLU A 4 0.32 -7.33 29.44
N ASN A 5 -0.50 -6.43 29.98
CA ASN A 5 -1.13 -5.39 29.20
C ASN A 5 -0.08 -4.38 28.74
N LEU A 6 -0.22 -3.88 27.51
CA LEU A 6 0.66 -2.85 26.98
C LEU A 6 0.51 -1.56 27.79
N THR A 7 1.63 -0.92 28.09
CA THR A 7 1.68 0.47 28.56
C THR A 7 1.16 1.42 27.48
N GLU A 8 0.77 2.65 27.86
CA GLU A 8 0.30 3.65 26.89
C GLU A 8 1.38 4.02 25.86
N ASP A 9 2.65 4.10 26.27
CA ASP A 9 3.77 4.34 25.36
C ASP A 9 3.94 3.19 24.35
N GLN A 10 3.84 1.94 24.81
CA GLN A 10 3.87 0.77 23.92
C GLN A 10 2.68 0.74 22.96
N LYS A 11 1.48 1.13 23.40
CA LYS A 11 0.30 1.23 22.52
C LYS A 11 0.52 2.29 21.44
N ARG A 12 1.06 3.46 21.82
CA ARG A 12 1.37 4.55 20.89
C ARG A 12 2.41 4.14 19.86
N GLU A 13 3.49 3.51 20.30
CA GLU A 13 4.55 3.00 19.41
C GLU A 13 4.00 1.94 18.44
N ASN A 14 3.22 0.99 18.95
CA ASN A 14 2.60 -0.05 18.12
C ASN A 14 1.63 0.54 17.10
N HIS A 15 0.86 1.58 17.46
CA HIS A 15 -0.02 2.29 16.54
C HIS A 15 0.78 2.93 15.39
N ILE A 16 1.87 3.64 15.70
CA ILE A 16 2.74 4.27 14.70
C ILE A 16 3.34 3.21 13.76
N LYS A 17 3.90 2.12 14.32
CA LYS A 17 4.49 1.03 13.54
C LYS A 17 3.47 0.34 12.63
N SER A 18 2.26 0.11 13.14
CA SER A 18 1.18 -0.52 12.36
C SER A 18 0.76 0.36 11.19
N GLU A 19 0.68 1.67 11.40
CA GLU A 19 0.33 2.62 10.34
C GLU A 19 1.46 2.77 9.31
N GLN A 20 2.72 2.78 9.74
CA GLN A 20 3.87 2.74 8.83
C GLN A 20 3.82 1.49 7.95
N LYS A 21 3.62 0.31 8.56
CA LYS A 21 3.49 -0.95 7.81
C LYS A 21 2.33 -0.89 6.81
N ARG A 22 1.17 -0.38 7.22
CA ARG A 22 0.01 -0.22 6.34
C ARG A 22 0.33 0.67 5.13
N ARG A 23 1.05 1.78 5.35
CA ARG A 23 1.48 2.69 4.25
C ARG A 23 2.50 2.06 3.33
N THR A 24 3.43 1.29 3.86
CA THR A 24 4.40 0.53 3.05
C THR A 24 3.70 -0.46 2.14
N LEU A 25 2.78 -1.28 2.68
CA LEU A 25 2.02 -2.25 1.88
C LEU A 25 1.21 -1.58 0.75
N ILE A 26 0.61 -0.42 1.02
CA ILE A 26 -0.07 0.34 -0.03
C ILE A 26 0.90 0.80 -1.11
N LYS A 27 2.09 1.30 -0.72
CA LYS A 27 3.11 1.75 -1.68
C LYS A 27 3.58 0.60 -2.57
N GLU A 28 3.88 -0.55 -1.97
CA GLU A 28 4.28 -1.77 -2.68
C GLU A 28 3.19 -2.21 -3.68
N GLY A 29 1.91 -2.22 -3.27
CA GLY A 29 0.83 -2.54 -4.20
C GLY A 29 0.70 -1.58 -5.40
N PHE A 30 1.03 -0.29 -5.23
CA PHE A 30 1.11 0.65 -6.37
C PHE A 30 2.34 0.41 -7.26
N GLU A 31 3.45 -0.05 -6.69
CA GLU A 31 4.64 -0.43 -7.44
C GLU A 31 4.36 -1.69 -8.28
N ASP A 32 3.69 -2.69 -7.69
CA ASP A 32 3.25 -3.90 -8.39
C ASP A 32 2.33 -3.56 -9.58
N LEU A 33 1.37 -2.64 -9.40
CA LEU A 33 0.50 -2.18 -10.49
C LEU A 33 1.29 -1.54 -11.65
N ASN A 34 2.33 -0.76 -11.35
CA ASN A 34 3.17 -0.15 -12.39
C ASN A 34 3.98 -1.18 -13.19
N GLU A 35 4.32 -2.32 -12.59
CA GLU A 35 5.05 -3.40 -13.27
C GLU A 35 4.11 -4.28 -14.11
N LEU A 36 2.93 -4.60 -13.56
CA LEU A 36 1.95 -5.49 -14.17
C LEU A 36 1.25 -4.87 -15.37
N VAL A 37 0.83 -3.60 -15.28
CA VAL A 37 0.08 -2.92 -16.35
C VAL A 37 1.08 -2.33 -17.35
N PRO A 38 1.09 -2.77 -18.63
CA PRO A 38 2.10 -2.34 -19.59
C PRO A 38 2.21 -0.82 -19.77
N GLU A 39 1.08 -0.11 -19.73
CA GLU A 39 1.02 1.35 -19.93
C GLU A 39 1.53 2.16 -18.73
N LEU A 40 1.58 1.56 -17.54
CA LEU A 40 2.08 2.22 -16.34
C LEU A 40 3.60 2.04 -16.14
N ARG A 41 4.24 1.22 -16.97
CA ARG A 41 5.68 0.96 -16.89
C ARG A 41 6.46 2.24 -17.12
N GLY A 42 7.35 2.57 -16.18
CA GLY A 42 8.10 3.83 -16.16
C GLY A 42 7.62 4.82 -15.11
N GLY A 43 6.44 4.59 -14.51
CA GLY A 43 5.95 5.35 -13.37
C GLY A 43 5.65 6.82 -13.70
N GLY A 44 5.61 7.67 -12.66
CA GLY A 44 5.32 9.11 -12.80
C GLY A 44 3.83 9.46 -12.81
N PHE A 45 2.95 8.47 -12.71
CA PHE A 45 1.50 8.67 -12.65
C PHE A 45 1.01 8.97 -11.23
N SER A 46 -0.09 9.72 -11.15
CA SER A 46 -0.82 9.88 -9.89
C SER A 46 -1.47 8.56 -9.48
N LYS A 47 -1.73 8.37 -8.17
CA LYS A 47 -2.40 7.15 -7.66
C LYS A 47 -3.76 6.92 -8.30
N SER A 48 -4.54 7.98 -8.50
CA SER A 48 -5.85 7.88 -9.15
C SER A 48 -5.73 7.43 -10.61
N ALA A 49 -4.75 7.98 -11.35
CA ALA A 49 -4.50 7.58 -12.73
C ALA A 49 -4.08 6.10 -12.82
N VAL A 50 -3.19 5.63 -11.92
CA VAL A 50 -2.80 4.22 -11.85
C VAL A 50 -4.01 3.29 -11.69
N LEU A 51 -4.93 3.62 -10.78
CA LEU A 51 -6.11 2.78 -10.55
C LEU A 51 -7.07 2.75 -11.75
N ILE A 52 -7.27 3.89 -12.41
CA ILE A 52 -8.14 3.97 -13.60
C ILE A 52 -7.52 3.18 -14.76
N MET A 53 -6.26 3.43 -15.09
CA MET A 53 -5.57 2.74 -16.18
C MET A 53 -5.47 1.23 -15.94
N ALA A 54 -5.29 0.80 -14.69
CA ALA A 54 -5.31 -0.62 -14.35
C ALA A 54 -6.70 -1.25 -14.54
N ALA A 55 -7.78 -0.51 -14.25
CA ALA A 55 -9.15 -0.98 -14.50
C ALA A 55 -9.44 -1.05 -16.00
N ASP A 56 -9.09 0.00 -16.76
CA ASP A 56 -9.27 0.05 -18.22
C ASP A 56 -8.52 -1.11 -18.89
N TRP A 57 -7.27 -1.36 -18.49
CA TRP A 57 -6.47 -2.48 -19.01
C TRP A 57 -7.12 -3.85 -18.76
N LEU A 58 -7.81 -4.03 -17.62
CA LEU A 58 -8.54 -5.27 -17.31
C LEU A 58 -9.84 -5.41 -18.12
N GLU A 59 -10.47 -4.31 -18.53
CA GLU A 59 -11.67 -4.33 -19.39
C GLU A 59 -11.35 -4.68 -20.85
N GLU A 60 -10.12 -4.39 -21.31
CA GLU A 60 -9.64 -4.68 -22.67
C GLU A 60 -9.05 -6.09 -22.85
N LEU A 61 -8.89 -6.85 -21.75
CA LEU A 61 -8.36 -8.22 -21.70
C LEU A 61 -9.42 -9.28 -22.08
#